data_AF-A0A1M7RKF5-F1
#
_entry.id   AF-A0A1M7RKF5-F1
#
_cell.length_a   1.000
_cell.length_b   1.000
_cell.length_c   1.000
_cell.angle_alpha   90.00
_cell.angle_beta   90.00
_cell.angle_gamma   90.00
#
_symmetry.space_group_name_H-M   'P 1'
#
loop_
_entity.id
_entity.type
_entity.pdbx_description
1 polymer ?
#
loop_
_entity_poly.entity_id
_entity_poly.type
_entity_poly.pdbx_seq_one_letter_code
_entity_poly.pdbx_strand_id
1 'polypeptide(L)'
;MSRPTLSDPAALRAAEEAVERFADELQAAGEAFDADLYDRSFADDVLWGSPYGATLAGFASLNRIHHSLMDAARDAADPDAPSRGAPPSKFEVVSVLAPAPGVAVAQIRRQATAEGAFSEMALYVLVEREGRWWLAAAQNTPIR
;
A
#
# COMPACT_ATOMS: atom_id res chain seq x y z
N MET A 1 20.16 -29.44 -5.66
CA MET A 1 20.22 -28.07 -6.22
C MET A 1 20.03 -27.08 -5.08
N SER A 2 20.89 -26.07 -4.96
CA SER A 2 20.72 -24.97 -4.01
C SER A 2 19.69 -23.97 -4.55
N ARG A 3 18.95 -23.31 -3.65
CA ARG A 3 17.99 -22.25 -4.01
C ARG A 3 18.77 -20.97 -4.37
N PRO A 4 18.41 -20.25 -5.44
CA PRO A 4 19.05 -18.97 -5.76
C PRO A 4 18.62 -17.87 -4.79
N THR A 5 19.51 -16.89 -4.55
CA THR A 5 19.13 -15.61 -3.93
C THR A 5 18.73 -14.65 -5.03
N LEU A 6 17.49 -14.15 -5.00
CA LEU A 6 16.96 -13.30 -6.05
C LEU A 6 17.22 -11.80 -5.82
N SER A 7 17.44 -11.38 -4.58
CA SER A 7 17.71 -9.97 -4.30
C SER A 7 19.04 -9.56 -4.92
N ASP A 8 19.04 -8.51 -5.72
CA ASP A 8 20.22 -7.85 -6.24
C ASP A 8 20.72 -6.79 -5.25
N PRO A 9 21.90 -6.96 -4.62
CA PRO A 9 22.46 -5.97 -3.70
C PRO A 9 22.69 -4.60 -4.33
N ALA A 10 22.92 -4.53 -5.64
CA ALA A 10 23.13 -3.25 -6.34
C ALA A 10 21.82 -2.46 -6.50
N ALA A 11 20.67 -3.15 -6.60
CA ALA A 11 19.35 -2.54 -6.71
C ALA A 11 18.66 -2.31 -5.36
N LEU A 12 19.06 -3.06 -4.32
CA LEU A 12 18.34 -3.10 -3.04
C LEU A 12 18.16 -1.74 -2.39
N ARG A 13 19.22 -0.92 -2.30
CA ARG A 13 19.13 0.40 -1.67
C ARG A 13 18.10 1.31 -2.34
N ALA A 14 18.04 1.32 -3.68
CA ALA A 14 17.06 2.14 -4.41
C ALA A 14 15.63 1.63 -4.19
N ALA A 15 15.46 0.30 -4.09
CA ALA A 15 14.17 -0.31 -3.76
C ALA A 15 13.73 0.02 -2.33
N GLU A 16 14.62 -0.05 -1.34
CA GLU A 16 14.34 0.31 0.04
C GLU A 16 13.90 1.77 0.15
N GLU A 17 14.67 2.70 -0.41
CA GLU A 17 14.32 4.12 -0.43
C GLU A 17 12.98 4.39 -1.15
N ALA A 18 12.67 3.66 -2.22
CA ALA A 18 11.39 3.81 -2.92
C ALA A 18 10.21 3.31 -2.09
N VAL A 19 10.38 2.18 -1.40
CA VAL A 19 9.34 1.58 -0.55
C VAL A 19 9.12 2.43 0.70
N GLU A 20 10.17 2.96 1.31
CA GLU A 20 10.08 3.88 2.45
C GLU A 20 9.30 5.15 2.07
N ARG A 21 9.68 5.82 0.97
CA ARG A 21 8.93 6.97 0.46
C ARG A 21 7.46 6.63 0.20
N PHE A 22 7.20 5.48 -0.41
CA PHE A 22 5.83 5.04 -0.66
C PHE A 22 5.04 4.82 0.64
N ALA A 23 5.64 4.19 1.66
CA ALA A 23 5.02 4.02 2.96
C ALA A 23 4.70 5.37 3.63
N ASP A 24 5.62 6.34 3.55
CA ASP A 24 5.41 7.70 4.05
C ASP A 24 4.27 8.42 3.32
N GLU A 25 4.16 8.24 2.00
CA GLU A 25 3.04 8.77 1.21
C GLU A 25 1.69 8.17 1.66
N LEU A 26 1.62 6.85 1.86
CA LEU A 26 0.42 6.18 2.37
C LEU A 26 0.06 6.65 3.78
N GLN A 27 1.06 6.87 4.64
CA GLN A 27 0.87 7.39 5.99
C GLN A 27 0.26 8.79 5.95
N ALA A 28 0.87 9.71 5.20
CA ALA A 28 0.40 11.09 5.09
C ALA A 28 -1.01 11.17 4.48
N ALA A 29 -1.28 10.38 3.44
CA ALA A 29 -2.60 10.29 2.82
C ALA A 29 -3.67 9.73 3.76
N GLY A 30 -3.34 8.68 4.52
CA GLY A 30 -4.25 8.09 5.50
C GLY A 30 -4.59 9.05 6.64
N GLU A 31 -3.63 9.85 7.10
CA GLU A 31 -3.85 10.89 8.12
C GLU A 31 -4.69 12.06 7.60
N ALA A 32 -4.60 12.37 6.31
CA ALA A 32 -5.35 13.45 5.67
C ALA A 32 -6.73 13.03 5.11
N PHE A 33 -7.04 11.73 5.08
CA PHE A 33 -8.17 11.17 4.34
C PHE A 33 -8.19 11.66 2.87
N ASP A 34 -7.02 11.62 2.23
CA ASP A 34 -6.82 12.10 0.85
C ASP A 34 -6.52 10.92 -0.09
N ALA A 35 -7.52 10.54 -0.89
CA ALA A 35 -7.42 9.40 -1.78
C ALA A 35 -6.51 9.67 -3.00
N ASP A 36 -6.42 10.93 -3.46
CA ASP A 36 -5.52 11.27 -4.55
C ASP A 36 -4.06 11.24 -4.08
N LEU A 37 -3.82 11.64 -2.84
CA LEU A 37 -2.51 11.49 -2.21
C LEU A 37 -2.15 10.02 -2.00
N TYR A 38 -3.13 9.20 -1.59
CA TYR A 38 -2.96 7.76 -1.34
C TYR A 38 -2.60 7.02 -2.63
N ASP A 39 -3.30 7.34 -3.72
CA ASP A 39 -3.15 6.65 -5.00
C ASP A 39 -2.14 7.32 -5.94
N ARG A 40 -1.50 8.42 -5.52
CA ARG A 40 -0.59 9.21 -6.37
C ARG A 40 0.45 8.36 -7.09
N SER A 41 0.94 7.32 -6.42
CA SER A 41 2.01 6.45 -6.93
C SER A 41 1.46 5.15 -7.51
N PHE A 42 0.16 5.02 -7.78
CA PHE A 42 -0.44 3.82 -8.36
C PHE A 42 -0.36 3.90 -9.89
N ALA A 43 0.04 2.79 -10.52
CA ALA A 43 0.06 2.71 -11.98
C ALA A 43 -1.36 2.70 -12.55
N ASP A 44 -1.53 3.21 -13.78
CA ASP A 44 -2.83 3.23 -14.45
C ASP A 44 -3.45 1.82 -14.58
N ASP A 45 -2.59 0.81 -14.75
CA ASP A 45 -2.93 -0.62 -14.87
C ASP A 45 -2.71 -1.43 -13.59
N VAL A 46 -2.69 -0.77 -12.42
CA VAL A 46 -2.46 -1.42 -11.12
C VAL A 46 -3.38 -2.64 -10.89
N LEU A 47 -2.80 -3.74 -10.41
CA LEU A 47 -3.54 -4.89 -9.92
C LEU A 47 -3.73 -4.78 -8.41
N TRP A 48 -4.96 -4.84 -7.92
CA TRP A 48 -5.27 -4.68 -6.51
C TRP A 48 -6.04 -5.87 -5.96
N GLY A 49 -5.54 -6.46 -4.88
CA GLY A 49 -6.21 -7.46 -4.06
C GLY A 49 -6.56 -6.87 -2.70
N SER A 50 -7.85 -6.79 -2.39
CA SER A 50 -8.35 -6.32 -1.10
C SER A 50 -8.14 -7.34 0.02
N PRO A 51 -8.14 -6.92 1.30
CA PRO A 51 -8.09 -7.83 2.44
C PRO A 51 -9.30 -8.79 2.54
N TYR A 52 -10.37 -8.54 1.77
CA TYR A 52 -11.59 -9.35 1.77
C TYR A 52 -11.69 -10.29 0.57
N GLY A 53 -10.62 -10.46 -0.19
CA GLY A 53 -10.55 -11.40 -1.32
C GLY A 53 -11.15 -10.89 -2.63
N ALA A 54 -11.64 -9.65 -2.68
CA ALA A 54 -11.98 -8.99 -3.94
C ALA A 54 -10.72 -8.54 -4.69
N THR A 55 -10.76 -8.62 -6.02
CA THR A 55 -9.69 -8.16 -6.91
C THR A 55 -10.20 -7.08 -7.87
N LEU A 56 -9.32 -6.19 -8.27
CA LEU A 56 -9.60 -5.10 -9.21
C LEU A 56 -8.36 -4.85 -10.07
N ALA A 57 -8.57 -4.46 -11.33
CA ALA A 57 -7.52 -3.99 -12.21
C ALA A 57 -7.84 -2.56 -12.67
N GLY A 58 -6.83 -1.70 -12.64
CA GLY A 58 -6.87 -0.33 -13.14
C GLY A 58 -7.13 0.74 -12.06
N PHE A 59 -6.42 1.85 -12.21
CA PHE A 59 -6.40 2.98 -11.28
C PHE A 59 -7.77 3.64 -11.11
N ALA A 60 -8.44 4.00 -12.21
CA ALA A 60 -9.62 4.87 -12.14
C ALA A 60 -10.78 4.30 -11.30
N SER A 61 -10.97 2.98 -11.33
CA SER A 61 -11.99 2.33 -10.50
C SER A 61 -11.54 2.21 -9.04
N LEU A 62 -10.27 1.93 -8.81
CA LEU A 62 -9.69 1.81 -7.47
C LEU A 62 -9.74 3.14 -6.73
N ASN A 63 -9.32 4.21 -7.41
CA ASN A 63 -9.29 5.55 -6.84
C ASN A 63 -10.69 6.05 -6.44
N ARG A 64 -11.73 5.79 -7.25
CA ARG A 64 -13.11 6.08 -6.85
C ARG A 64 -13.54 5.35 -5.57
N ILE A 65 -13.10 4.10 -5.38
CA ILE A 65 -13.38 3.33 -4.16
C ILE A 65 -12.65 3.97 -2.96
N HIS A 66 -11.38 4.33 -3.13
CA HIS A 66 -10.62 4.99 -2.06
C HIS A 66 -11.20 6.35 -1.68
N HIS A 67 -11.64 7.16 -2.64
CA HIS A 67 -12.39 8.40 -2.37
C HIS A 67 -13.63 8.11 -1.51
N SER A 68 -14.47 7.15 -1.93
CA SER A 68 -15.66 6.78 -1.17
C SER A 68 -15.35 6.30 0.25
N LEU A 69 -14.27 5.55 0.46
CA LEU A 69 -13.87 5.05 1.78
C LEU A 69 -13.29 6.16 2.66
N MET A 70 -12.52 7.07 2.09
CA MET A 70 -11.89 8.17 2.83
C MET A 70 -12.89 9.27 3.18
N ASP A 71 -13.83 9.59 2.28
CA ASP A 71 -14.93 10.50 2.59
C ASP A 71 -15.83 9.95 3.70
N ALA A 72 -16.16 8.65 3.64
CA ALA A 72 -16.93 8.00 4.71
C ALA A 72 -16.19 8.01 6.07
N ALA A 73 -14.86 7.96 6.08
CA ALA A 73 -14.07 8.07 7.30
C ALA A 73 -14.00 9.53 7.80
N ARG A 74 -13.85 10.49 6.89
CA ARG A 74 -13.81 11.93 7.17
C ARG A 74 -15.11 12.43 7.83
N ASP A 75 -16.25 11.93 7.34
CA ASP A 75 -17.59 12.35 7.76
C ASP A 75 -18.13 11.56 8.97
N ALA A 76 -17.33 10.68 9.58
CA ALA A 76 -17.76 9.89 10.72
C ALA A 76 -18.11 10.79 11.93
N ALA A 77 -19.38 10.76 12.33
CA ALA A 77 -19.92 11.59 13.41
C ALA A 77 -19.38 11.23 14.80
N ASP A 78 -18.92 9.99 14.97
CA ASP A 78 -18.26 9.49 16.17
C ASP A 78 -16.91 8.90 15.75
N PRO A 79 -15.77 9.52 16.11
CA PRO A 79 -14.44 9.02 15.76
C PRO A 79 -14.10 7.69 16.46
N ASP A 80 -14.81 7.33 17.53
CA ASP A 80 -14.61 6.11 18.30
C ASP A 80 -15.54 4.96 17.85
N ALA A 81 -16.51 5.24 16.95
CA ALA A 81 -17.36 4.20 16.37
C ALA A 81 -16.58 3.33 15.36
N PRO A 82 -17.01 2.07 15.14
CA PRO A 82 -16.40 1.21 14.13
C PRO A 82 -16.42 1.90 12.75
N SER A 83 -15.23 2.18 12.21
CA SER A 83 -15.08 2.94 10.97
C SER A 83 -15.81 2.25 9.81
N ARG A 84 -16.66 3.00 9.12
CA ARG A 84 -17.24 2.60 7.82
C ARG A 84 -16.27 2.86 6.64
N GLY A 85 -15.08 3.40 6.91
CA GLY A 85 -14.03 3.71 5.96
C GLY A 85 -12.67 3.16 6.39
N ALA A 86 -11.58 3.71 5.86
CA ALA A 86 -10.22 3.27 6.24
C ALA A 86 -9.92 3.71 7.68
N PRO A 87 -9.71 2.80 8.66
CA PRO A 87 -9.44 3.20 10.05
C PRO A 87 -8.11 3.94 10.14
N PRO A 88 -7.94 4.91 11.06
CA PRO A 88 -6.64 5.51 11.35
C PRO A 88 -5.59 4.41 11.57
N SER A 89 -4.45 4.52 10.88
CA SER A 89 -3.46 3.43 10.79
C SER A 89 -2.03 3.94 10.77
N LYS A 90 -1.11 3.06 11.12
CA LYS A 90 0.33 3.22 10.89
C LYS A 90 0.82 2.27 9.80
N PHE A 91 1.65 2.79 8.90
CA PHE A 91 2.30 2.03 7.84
C PHE A 91 3.76 1.76 8.22
N GLU A 92 4.17 0.51 8.14
CA GLU A 92 5.51 0.07 8.51
C GLU A 92 6.07 -0.84 7.41
N VAL A 93 7.26 -0.50 6.90
CA VAL A 93 7.99 -1.38 5.98
C VAL A 93 8.55 -2.55 6.76
N VAL A 94 8.12 -3.77 6.42
CA VAL A 94 8.51 -4.99 7.14
C VAL A 94 9.65 -5.71 6.44
N SER A 95 9.59 -5.79 5.10
CA SER A 95 10.67 -6.37 4.31
C SER A 95 10.67 -5.81 2.89
N VAL A 96 11.84 -5.79 2.27
CA VAL A 96 12.05 -5.39 0.87
C VAL A 96 12.92 -6.43 0.17
N LEU A 97 12.55 -6.74 -1.07
CA LEU A 97 13.28 -7.58 -2.00
C LEU A 97 13.42 -6.81 -3.32
N ALA A 98 14.64 -6.75 -3.86
CA ALA A 98 14.89 -6.16 -5.18
C ALA A 98 15.28 -7.26 -6.19
N PRO A 99 14.32 -7.91 -6.87
CA PRO A 99 14.63 -9.03 -7.76
C PRO A 99 15.30 -8.63 -9.08
N ALA A 100 15.22 -7.36 -9.44
CA ALA A 100 15.83 -6.77 -10.63
C ALA A 100 15.97 -5.25 -10.45
N PRO A 101 16.87 -4.58 -11.21
CA PRO A 101 16.89 -3.12 -11.27
C PRO A 101 15.50 -2.55 -11.62
N GLY A 102 15.07 -1.52 -10.88
CA GLY A 102 13.77 -0.87 -11.09
C GLY A 102 12.56 -1.71 -10.65
N VAL A 103 12.75 -2.79 -9.85
CA VAL A 103 11.66 -3.56 -9.26
C VAL A 103 11.88 -3.71 -7.76
N ALA A 104 10.86 -3.37 -6.98
CA ALA A 104 10.82 -3.59 -5.55
C ALA A 104 9.60 -4.45 -5.21
N VAL A 105 9.80 -5.49 -4.39
CA VAL A 105 8.73 -6.29 -3.80
C VAL A 105 8.83 -6.09 -2.30
N ALA A 106 7.77 -5.56 -1.69
CA ALA A 106 7.78 -5.17 -0.30
C ALA A 106 6.61 -5.77 0.47
N GLN A 107 6.87 -6.08 1.73
CA GLN A 107 5.82 -6.28 2.71
C GLN A 107 5.66 -5.00 3.51
N ILE A 108 4.46 -4.41 3.48
CA ILE A 108 4.12 -3.26 4.31
C ILE A 108 2.98 -3.68 5.24
N ARG A 109 3.17 -3.47 6.54
CA ARG A 109 2.12 -3.63 7.54
C ARG A 109 1.32 -2.34 7.63
N ARG A 110 0.00 -2.44 7.52
CA ARG A 110 -0.93 -1.37 7.90
C ARG A 110 -1.61 -1.79 9.20
N GLN A 111 -1.22 -1.13 10.29
CA GLN A 111 -1.74 -1.42 11.63
C GLN A 111 -2.76 -0.38 12.02
N ALA A 112 -4.01 -0.80 12.27
CA ALA A 112 -5.01 0.12 12.80
C ALA A 112 -4.63 0.58 14.22
N THR A 113 -4.88 1.84 14.53
CA THR A 113 -4.57 2.42 15.85
C THR A 113 -5.73 2.27 16.84
N ALA A 114 -6.96 2.11 16.34
CA ALA A 114 -8.13 1.88 17.17
C ALA A 114 -8.21 0.42 17.65
N GLU A 115 -8.60 0.22 18.90
CA GLU A 115 -8.77 -1.12 19.49
C GLU A 115 -9.87 -1.90 18.75
N GLY A 116 -9.59 -3.17 18.43
CA GLY A 116 -10.54 -4.03 17.72
C GLY A 116 -10.69 -3.76 16.22
N ALA A 117 -10.06 -2.71 15.68
CA ALA A 117 -9.99 -2.48 14.24
C ALA A 117 -9.00 -3.45 13.57
N PHE A 118 -9.28 -3.83 12.33
CA PHE A 118 -8.45 -4.81 11.62
C PHE A 118 -7.13 -4.19 11.16
N SER A 119 -6.07 -4.98 11.24
CA SER A 119 -4.76 -4.68 10.63
C SER A 119 -4.52 -5.60 9.44
N GLU A 120 -3.56 -5.27 8.58
CA GLU A 120 -3.25 -6.07 7.40
C GLU A 120 -1.76 -6.06 7.06
N MET A 121 -1.34 -7.13 6.38
CA MET A 121 -0.07 -7.22 5.68
C MET A 121 -0.35 -7.09 4.19
N ALA A 122 0.34 -6.18 3.54
CA ALA A 122 0.25 -6.02 2.10
C ALA A 122 1.56 -6.44 1.43
N LEU A 123 1.46 -7.23 0.36
CA LEU A 123 2.55 -7.45 -0.57
C LEU A 123 2.41 -6.46 -1.72
N TYR A 124 3.35 -5.53 -1.83
CA TYR A 124 3.38 -4.50 -2.86
C TYR A 124 4.52 -4.73 -3.84
N VAL A 125 4.24 -4.51 -5.11
CA VAL A 125 5.22 -4.53 -6.20
C VAL A 125 5.30 -3.14 -6.78
N LEU A 126 6.43 -2.47 -6.59
CA LEU A 126 6.72 -1.18 -7.20
C LEU A 126 7.67 -1.39 -8.39
N VAL A 127 7.40 -0.67 -9.47
CA VAL A 127 8.19 -0.70 -10.70
C VAL A 127 8.61 0.72 -11.06
N GLU A 128 9.88 0.89 -11.37
CA GLU A 128 10.43 2.15 -11.85
C GLU A 128 10.17 2.31 -13.36
N ARG A 129 9.62 3.47 -13.73
CA ARG A 129 9.48 3.94 -15.10
C ARG A 129 9.89 5.40 -15.15
N GLU A 130 10.87 5.70 -16.00
CA GLU A 130 11.33 7.08 -16.25
C GLU A 130 11.77 7.82 -14.97
N GLY A 131 12.44 7.13 -14.06
CA GLY A 131 12.93 7.70 -12.79
C GLY A 131 11.86 7.84 -11.69
N ARG A 132 10.63 7.39 -11.94
CA ARG A 132 9.54 7.37 -10.96
C ARG A 132 9.10 5.95 -10.65
N TRP A 133 8.85 5.70 -9.37
CA TRP A 133 8.34 4.41 -8.89
C TRP A 133 6.82 4.41 -8.84
N TRP A 134 6.23 3.33 -9.34
CA TRP A 134 4.79 3.13 -9.43
C TRP A 134 4.40 1.79 -8.81
N LEU A 135 3.36 1.76 -7.97
CA LEU A 135 2.73 0.53 -7.52
C LEU A 135 2.05 -0.15 -8.72
N ALA A 136 2.61 -1.28 -9.12
CA ALA A 136 2.10 -2.11 -10.21
C ALA A 136 1.13 -3.18 -9.71
N ALA A 137 1.36 -3.72 -8.51
CA ALA A 137 0.49 -4.73 -7.92
C ALA A 137 0.48 -4.67 -6.40
N ALA A 138 -0.66 -5.04 -5.82
CA ALA A 138 -0.88 -5.13 -4.39
C ALA A 138 -1.75 -6.33 -4.04
N GLN A 139 -1.43 -6.99 -2.93
CA GLN A 139 -2.30 -7.97 -2.29
C GLN A 139 -2.30 -7.76 -0.78
N ASN A 140 -3.44 -7.32 -0.26
CA ASN A 140 -3.63 -7.06 1.17
C ASN A 140 -4.26 -8.29 1.82
N THR A 141 -3.81 -8.62 3.03
CA THR A 141 -4.27 -9.78 3.80
C THR A 141 -4.48 -9.38 5.26
N PRO A 142 -5.64 -9.66 5.87
CA PRO A 142 -5.88 -9.35 7.28
C PRO A 142 -4.88 -10.05 8.20
N ILE A 143 -4.42 -9.33 9.23
CA ILE A 143 -3.65 -9.86 10.35
C ILE A 143 -4.59 -9.90 11.57
N ARG A 144 -4.48 -10.98 12.37
CA ARG A 144 -5.20 -11.14 13.64
C ARG A 144 -4.24 -10.98 14.81
#